data_AF-A0A363TVJ8-F1
#
_entry.id   AF-A0A363TVJ8-F1
#
_cell.length_a   1.000
_cell.length_b   1.000
_cell.length_c   1.000
_cell.angle_alpha   90.00
_cell.angle_beta   90.00
_cell.angle_gamma   90.00
#
_symmetry.space_group_name_H-M   'P 1'
#
loop_
_entity.id
_entity.type
_entity.pdbx_description
1 polymer ?
#
loop_
_entity_poly.entity_id
_entity_poly.type
_entity_poly.pdbx_seq_one_letter_code
_entity_poly.pdbx_strand_id
1 'polypeptide(L)' 'MALTERLEAIFQDVIKRNPGEVEFHQAVKEVLESLGPVLVKYPDFAEAKIIERICEPERQTIFRVPWQ' A
#
# COMPACT_ATOMS: atom_id res chain seq x y z
N MET A 1 -8.54 -0.93 -17.85
CA MET A 1 -7.32 -0.15 -18.13
C MET A 1 -7.10 0.90 -17.05
N ALA A 2 -8.02 1.86 -16.84
CA ALA A 2 -7.85 2.90 -15.81
C ALA A 2 -7.63 2.40 -14.36
N LEU A 3 -8.31 1.33 -13.93
CA LEU A 3 -8.16 0.82 -12.56
C LEU A 3 -6.78 0.18 -12.32
N THR A 4 -6.30 -0.61 -13.28
CA THR A 4 -4.98 -1.26 -13.22
C THR A 4 -3.87 -0.21 -13.22
N GLU A 5 -3.98 0.81 -14.07
CA GLU A 5 -3.03 1.94 -14.10
C GLU A 5 -3.01 2.69 -12.77
N ARG A 6 -4.17 2.86 -12.13
CA ARG A 6 -4.26 3.49 -10.81
C ARG A 6 -3.58 2.65 -9.72
N LEU A 7 -3.85 1.36 -9.66
CA LEU A 7 -3.23 0.46 -8.68
C LEU A 7 -1.71 0.42 -8.86
N GLU A 8 -1.23 0.41 -10.11
CA GLU A 8 0.19 0.49 -10.40
C GLU A 8 0.79 1.81 -9.93
N ALA A 9 0.13 2.95 -10.15
CA ALA A 9 0.60 4.24 -9.64
C ALA A 9 0.71 4.26 -8.11
N ILE A 10 -0.27 3.70 -7.41
CA ILE A 10 -0.22 3.56 -5.93
C ILE A 10 0.97 2.70 -5.53
N PHE A 11 1.18 1.56 -6.20
CA PHE A 11 2.29 0.67 -5.89
C PHE A 11 3.66 1.34 -6.09
N GLN A 12 3.83 2.11 -7.17
CA GLN A 12 5.06 2.87 -7.41
C GLN A 12 5.31 3.92 -6.32
N ASP A 13 4.26 4.58 -5.83
CA ASP A 13 4.36 5.51 -4.71
C ASP A 13 4.81 4.80 -3.42
N VAL A 14 4.31 3.58 -3.15
CA VAL A 14 4.73 2.77 -2.00
C VAL A 14 6.22 2.42 -2.08
N ILE A 15 6.70 1.93 -3.23
CA ILE A 15 8.12 1.59 -3.43
C ILE A 15 9.00 2.82 -3.18
N LYS A 16 8.61 3.97 -3.75
CA LYS A 16 9.37 5.21 -3.63
C LYS A 16 9.49 5.70 -2.18
N ARG A 17 8.43 5.54 -1.37
CA ARG A 17 8.41 5.98 0.03
C ARG A 17 9.16 5.05 0.98
N ASN A 18 9.19 3.76 0.68
CA ASN A 18 9.71 2.73 1.58
C ASN A 18 10.91 2.00 0.94
N PRO A 19 11.99 2.70 0.55
CA PRO A 19 13.09 2.07 -0.17
C PRO A 19 13.79 1.01 0.68
N GLY A 20 14.05 -0.16 0.08
CA GLY A 20 14.78 -1.26 0.73
C GLY A 20 13.92 -2.25 1.52
N GLU A 21 12.61 -2.03 1.65
CA GLU A 21 11.69 -2.93 2.35
C GLU A 21 11.06 -3.96 1.40
N VAL A 22 11.88 -4.88 0.88
CA VAL A 22 11.47 -5.79 -0.21
C VAL A 22 10.30 -6.72 0.16
N GLU A 23 10.25 -7.19 1.40
CA GLU A 23 9.17 -8.03 1.91
C GLU A 23 7.86 -7.23 2.04
N PHE A 24 7.96 -5.96 2.43
CA PHE A 24 6.81 -5.06 2.47
C PHE A 24 6.27 -4.79 1.06
N HIS A 25 7.16 -4.53 0.09
CA HIS A 25 6.76 -4.32 -1.30
C HIS A 25 6.04 -5.53 -1.89
N GLN A 26 6.57 -6.74 -1.63
CA GLN A 26 5.92 -7.97 -2.06
C GLN A 26 4.51 -8.10 -1.48
N ALA A 27 4.37 -7.94 -0.16
CA ALA A 27 3.08 -8.08 0.51
C ALA A 27 2.05 -7.07 -0.01
N VAL A 28 2.45 -5.82 -0.22
CA VAL A 28 1.57 -4.80 -0.81
C VAL A 28 1.14 -5.21 -2.22
N LYS A 29 2.08 -5.64 -3.08
CA LYS A 29 1.78 -6.02 -4.46
C LYS A 29 0.74 -7.14 -4.54
N GLU A 30 0.95 -8.22 -3.79
CA GLU A 30 0.05 -9.38 -3.77
C GLU A 30 -1.38 -8.98 -3.36
N VAL A 31 -1.51 -8.09 -2.37
CA VAL A 31 -2.82 -7.58 -1.94
C VAL A 31 -3.44 -6.70 -3.04
N LEU A 32 -2.70 -5.76 -3.62
CA LEU A 32 -3.23 -4.87 -4.66
C LEU A 32 -3.75 -5.64 -5.88
N GLU A 33 -3.07 -6.71 -6.30
CA GLU A 33 -3.50 -7.58 -7.41
C GLU A 33 -4.88 -8.22 -7.16
N SER A 34 -5.24 -8.46 -5.90
CA SER A 34 -6.53 -9.04 -5.50
C SER A 34 -7.68 -8.03 -5.39
N LEU A 35 -7.39 -6.72 -5.29
CA LEU A 35 -8.37 -5.70 -4.93
C LEU A 35 -9.17 -5.13 -6.11
N GLY A 36 -8.78 -5.44 -7.36
CA GLY A 36 -9.44 -4.95 -8.57
C GLY A 36 -10.97 -5.12 -8.56
N PRO A 37 -11.52 -6.32 -8.31
CA PRO A 37 -12.97 -6.55 -8.25
C PRO A 37 -13.69 -5.73 -7.16
N VAL A 38 -13.03 -5.48 -6.03
CA VAL A 38 -13.59 -4.70 -4.91
C VAL A 38 -13.75 -3.24 -5.30
N LEU A 39 -12.75 -2.66 -5.97
CA LEU A 39 -12.79 -1.26 -6.41
C LEU A 39 -13.79 -1.04 -7.55
N VAL A 40 -14.08 -2.06 -8.37
CA VAL A 40 -15.18 -1.99 -9.34
C VAL A 40 -16.54 -1.97 -8.64
N LYS A 41 -16.71 -2.78 -7.59
CA LYS A 41 -17.96 -2.86 -6.82
C LYS A 41 -18.18 -1.64 -5.93
N TYR A 42 -17.11 -1.06 -5.40
CA TYR A 42 -17.13 0.06 -4.46
C TYR A 42 -16.18 1.19 -4.93
N PRO A 43 -16.57 1.96 -5.96
CA PRO A 43 -15.72 3.01 -6.53
C PRO A 43 -15.39 4.13 -5.51
N ASP A 44 -16.26 4.39 -4.55
CA ASP A 44 -16.08 5.40 -3.50
C ASP A 44 -14.82 5.17 -2.65
N PHE A 45 -14.35 3.91 -2.52
CA PHE A 45 -13.10 3.60 -1.82
C PHE A 45 -11.89 4.19 -2.52
N ALA A 46 -11.95 4.24 -3.84
CA ALA A 46 -10.92 4.87 -4.64
C ALA A 46 -11.00 6.41 -4.47
N GLU A 47 -12.20 7.00 -4.49
CA GLU A 47 -12.36 8.45 -4.27
C GLU A 47 -11.86 8.91 -2.89
N ALA A 48 -12.16 8.11 -1.85
CA ALA A 48 -11.73 8.36 -0.47
C ALA A 48 -10.24 8.00 -0.21
N LYS A 49 -9.49 7.60 -1.24
CA LYS A 49 -8.08 7.19 -1.17
C LYS A 49 -7.80 6.13 -0.10
N ILE A 50 -8.70 5.16 0.03
CA ILE A 50 -8.65 4.16 1.11
C ILE A 50 -7.40 3.27 0.96
N ILE A 51 -7.07 2.87 -0.26
CA ILE A 51 -5.93 1.98 -0.51
C ILE A 51 -4.61 2.69 -0.16
N GLU A 52 -4.47 3.93 -0.61
CA GLU A 52 -3.32 4.79 -0.33
C GLU A 52 -3.12 5.00 1.17
N ARG A 53 -4.21 5.16 1.93
CA ARG A 53 -4.16 5.31 3.39
C ARG A 53 -3.82 4.01 4.11
N ILE A 54 -4.29 2.87 3.64
CA ILE A 54 -3.98 1.56 4.26
C ILE A 54 -2.52 1.17 4.04
N CYS A 55 -1.94 1.53 2.89
CA CYS A 55 -0.53 1.31 2.61
C CYS A 55 0.42 2.18 3.46
N GLU A 56 -0.09 3.23 4.11
CA GLU A 56 0.70 4.11 4.98
C GLU A 56 0.35 3.83 6.45
N PRO A 57 1.29 3.35 7.28
CA PRO A 57 1.00 3.08 8.68
C PRO A 57 0.69 4.37 9.44
N GLU A 58 -0.35 4.35 10.27
CA GLU A 58 -0.73 5.51 11.09
C GLU A 58 0.37 5.95 12.08
N ARG A 59 1.19 4.99 12.53
CA ARG A 59 2.33 5.22 13.43
C ARG A 59 3.35 4.09 13.31
N GLN A 60 4.62 4.45 13.23
CA GLN A 60 5.75 3.53 13.44
C GLN A 60 6.54 3.97 14.67
N THR A 61 7.00 3.02 15.49
CA THR A 61 7.80 3.32 16.69
C THR A 61 9.09 2.52 16.65
N ILE A 62 10.23 3.21 16.71
CA ILE A 62 11.56 2.61 16.75
C ILE A 62 12.22 3.10 18.04
N PHE A 63 12.73 2.17 18.85
CA PHE A 63 13.35 2.49 20.13
C PHE A 63 14.49 1.52 20.45
N ARG A 64 15.43 1.99 21.28
CA ARG A 64 16.60 1.20 21.70
C ARG A 64 16.21 0.27 22.85
N VAL A 65 16.63 -0.99 22.76
CA VAL A 65 16.50 -1.99 23.84
C VAL A 65 17.88 -2.28 24.45
N PRO A 66 18.23 -1.72 25.63
CA PRO A 66 19.48 -2.04 26.30
C PRO A 66 19.40 -3.44 26.93
N TRP A 67 20.50 -4.19 26.85
CA TRP A 67 20.65 -5.52 27.45
C TRP A 67 21.92 -5.58 28.31
N GLN A 68 22.00 -6.55 29.24
CA GLN A 68 23.13 -6.78 30.16
C GLN A 68 23.93 -8.00 29.74
#